data_AF-A0AAW0D4E3-F1
#
_entry.id   AF-A0AAW0D4E3-F1
#
_cell.length_a   1.000
_cell.length_b   1.000
_cell.length_c   1.000
_cell.angle_alpha   90.00
_cell.angle_beta   90.00
_cell.angle_gamma   90.00
#
_symmetry.space_group_name_H-M   'P 1'
#
loop_
_entity.id
_entity.type
_entity.pdbx_description
1 polymer ?
#
loop_
_entity_poly.entity_id
_entity_poly.type
_entity_poly.pdbx_seq_one_letter_code
_entity_poly.pdbx_strand_id
1 'polypeptide(L)' 'QRACAPSKCACNGISGTFCGDAALNPACTAGHVFQCNPNRNTCDFGVRKSCQQCGKLSC' A
#
# COMPACT_ATOMS: atom_id res chain seq x y z
N GLN A 1 15.24 6.04 8.80
CA GLN A 1 14.26 4.97 8.52
C GLN A 1 12.92 5.64 8.23
N ARG A 2 12.29 5.41 7.08
CA ARG A 2 10.96 5.99 6.81
C ARG A 2 9.95 5.22 7.67
N ALA A 3 9.44 5.85 8.72
CA ALA A 3 8.37 5.30 9.52
C ALA A 3 7.11 5.23 8.65
N CYS A 4 6.74 4.04 8.23
CA CYS A 4 5.46 3.81 7.59
C CYS A 4 4.37 3.75 8.68
N ALA A 5 3.18 4.25 8.37
CA ALA A 5 2.07 4.21 9.31
C ALA A 5 1.42 2.82 9.28
N PRO A 6 1.09 2.22 10.43
CA PRO A 6 0.32 0.97 10.44
C PRO A 6 -1.02 1.20 9.74
N SER A 7 -1.37 0.31 8.80
CA SER A 7 -2.62 0.36 8.06
C SER A 7 -3.46 -0.89 8.27
N LYS A 8 -4.78 -0.73 8.19
CA LYS A 8 -5.76 -1.83 8.19
C LYS A 8 -5.96 -2.44 6.79
N CYS A 9 -5.24 -1.95 5.78
CA CYS A 9 -5.20 -2.53 4.45
C CYS A 9 -4.83 -4.02 4.57
N ALA A 10 -5.71 -4.91 4.14
CA ALA A 10 -5.48 -6.35 4.22
C ALA A 10 -4.56 -6.77 3.08
N CYS A 11 -3.61 -7.66 3.38
CA CYS A 11 -2.73 -8.24 2.37
C CYS A 11 -2.63 -9.76 2.56
N ASN A 12 -2.14 -10.44 1.52
CA ASN A 12 -2.04 -11.89 1.46
C ASN A 12 -0.86 -12.49 2.26
N GLY A 13 -0.10 -11.65 2.98
CA GLY A 13 1.11 -12.08 3.70
C GLY A 13 2.32 -12.29 2.80
N ILE A 14 2.26 -11.95 1.52
CA ILE A 14 3.42 -11.98 0.63
C ILE A 14 4.15 -10.64 0.78
N SER A 15 5.41 -10.69 1.23
CA SER A 15 6.20 -9.48 1.41
C SER A 15 6.40 -8.76 0.08
N GLY A 16 6.04 -7.48 0.04
CA GLY A 16 6.12 -6.70 -1.18
C GLY A 16 5.46 -5.34 -1.03
N THR A 17 5.78 -4.41 -1.93
CA THR A 17 5.10 -3.12 -2.03
C THR A 17 4.02 -3.17 -3.11
N PHE A 18 2.96 -2.41 -2.92
CA PHE A 18 1.85 -2.28 -3.87
C PHE A 18 1.20 -0.91 -3.73
N CYS A 19 0.46 -0.49 -4.77
CA CYS A 19 -0.38 0.71 -4.68
C CYS A 19 -1.71 0.35 -4.03
N GLY A 20 -2.18 1.20 -3.13
CA GLY A 20 -3.49 1.01 -2.53
C GLY A 20 -4.61 1.17 -3.54
N ASP A 21 -5.63 0.34 -3.37
CA ASP A 21 -6.85 0.38 -4.16
C ASP A 21 -8.06 0.30 -3.22
N ALA A 22 -8.72 1.45 -3.06
CA ALA A 22 -9.90 1.58 -2.21
C ALA A 22 -11.13 0.85 -2.77
N ALA A 23 -11.13 0.50 -4.06
CA ALA A 23 -12.20 -0.27 -4.68
C ALA A 23 -12.12 -1.76 -4.32
N LEU A 24 -10.91 -2.29 -4.15
CA LEU A 24 -10.70 -3.67 -3.69
C LEU A 24 -10.78 -3.77 -2.16
N ASN A 25 -10.22 -2.80 -1.46
CA ASN A 25 -10.26 -2.76 -0.01
C ASN A 25 -10.33 -1.30 0.46
N PRO A 26 -11.44 -0.88 1.09
CA PRO A 26 -11.62 0.52 1.52
C PRO A 26 -10.58 0.98 2.55
N ALA A 27 -9.84 0.08 3.21
CA ALA A 27 -8.73 0.42 4.09
C ALA A 27 -7.40 0.69 3.36
N CYS A 28 -7.30 0.38 2.06
CA CYS A 28 -6.14 0.64 1.23
C CYS A 28 -6.35 1.94 0.43
N THR A 29 -5.94 3.07 1.00
CA THR A 29 -6.11 4.40 0.37
C THR A 29 -5.59 4.45 -1.06
N ALA A 30 -6.45 4.82 -2.02
CA ALA A 30 -6.06 4.96 -3.41
C ALA A 30 -4.93 5.98 -3.58
N GLY A 31 -3.90 5.62 -4.35
CA GLY A 31 -2.74 6.50 -4.60
C GLY A 31 -1.65 6.48 -3.51
N HIS A 32 -1.85 5.73 -2.42
CA HIS A 32 -0.81 5.46 -1.43
C HIS A 32 0.01 4.22 -1.80
N VAL A 33 1.22 4.11 -1.25
CA VAL A 33 2.02 2.89 -1.32
C VAL A 33 1.89 2.15 -0.01
N PHE A 34 1.60 0.86 -0.13
CA PHE A 34 1.54 -0.05 0.98
C PHE A 34 2.64 -1.10 0.87
N GLN A 35 3.15 -1.56 2.00
CA GLN A 35 4.00 -2.74 2.08
C GLN A 35 3.30 -3.81 2.91
N CYS A 36 3.07 -4.96 2.27
CA CYS A 36 2.64 -6.16 2.97
C CYS A 36 3.86 -6.80 3.65
N ASN A 37 3.68 -7.26 4.88
CA ASN A 37 4.66 -8.03 5.61
C ASN A 37 4.21 -9.50 5.72
N PRO A 38 5.14 -10.45 5.98
CA PRO A 38 4.83 -11.87 6.14
C PRO A 38 3.79 -12.18 7.23
N ASN A 39 3.70 -11.32 8.25
CA ASN A 39 2.72 -11.41 9.33
C ASN A 39 1.33 -10.86 8.94
N ARG A 40 1.08 -10.59 7.65
CA ARG A 40 -0.14 -9.98 7.10
C ARG A 40 -0.41 -8.56 7.57
N ASN A 41 0.55 -7.91 8.25
CA ASN A 41 0.45 -6.51 8.59
C ASN A 41 0.87 -5.66 7.40
N THR A 42 0.17 -4.55 7.21
CA THR A 42 0.43 -3.65 6.10
C THR A 42 0.90 -2.30 6.62
N CYS A 43 1.93 -1.77 5.98
CA CYS A 43 2.50 -0.48 6.32
C CYS A 43 2.23 0.53 5.19
N ASP A 44 1.64 1.67 5.52
CA ASP A 44 1.38 2.78 4.62
C ASP A 44 2.60 3.71 4.55
N PHE A 45 3.20 3.82 3.37
CA PHE A 45 4.32 4.72 3.08
C PHE A 45 3.88 6.11 2.62
N GLY A 46 2.57 6.34 2.52
CA GLY A 46 1.93 7.57 2.07
C GLY A 46 1.74 7.62 0.56
N VAL A 47 1.30 8.79 0.10
CA VAL A 47 1.03 9.09 -1.30
C VAL A 47 2.27 8.91 -2.16
N ARG A 48 2.10 8.28 -3.33
CA ARG A 48 3.11 8.24 -4.39
C ARG A 48 2.49 8.64 -5.72
N LYS A 49 3.15 9.56 -6.44
CA LYS A 49 2.68 10.07 -7.74
C LYS A 49 2.38 8.96 -8.74
N SER A 50 3.24 7.94 -8.87
CA SER A 50 2.99 6.82 -9.77
C SER A 50 1.73 6.04 -9.40
N CYS A 51 1.47 5.81 -8.11
CA CYS A 51 0.22 5.19 -7.67
C CYS A 51 -1.01 6.06 -7.97
N GLN A 52 -0.90 7.39 -7.90
CA GLN A 52 -2.00 8.30 -8.26
C GLN A 52 -2.20 8.41 -9.78
N GLN A 53 -1.14 8.38 -10.57
CA GLN A 53 -1.18 8.61 -12.01
C GLN A 53 -1.58 7.35 -12.79
N CYS A 54 -1.05 6.19 -12.40
CA CYS A 54 -1.17 4.96 -13.18
C CYS A 54 -1.55 3.74 -12.33
N GLY A 55 -1.78 3.89 -11.02
CA GLY A 55 -2.11 2.78 -10.13
C GLY A 55 -0.96 1.78 -9.91
N LYS A 56 0.27 2.14 -10.31
CA LYS A 56 1.44 1.24 -10.26
C LYS A 56 2.59 1.89 -9.51
N LEU A 57 3.46 1.06 -8.96
CA LEU A 57 4.66 1.53 -8.27
C LEU A 57 5.58 2.31 -9.22
N SER A 58 5.65 1.90 -10.49
CA SER A 58 6.39 2.62 -11.52
C SER A 58 5.54 2.76 -12.78
N CYS A 59 5.50 3.99 -13.25
CA CYS A 59 5.26 4.47 -14.60
C CYS A 59 6.30 5.59 -14.80
#